data_AF-A0A0R2QTI4-F1
#
_entry.id   AF-A0A0R2QTI4-F1
#
_cell.length_a   1.000
_cell.length_b   1.000
_cell.length_c   1.000
_cell.angle_alpha   90.00
_cell.angle_beta   90.00
_cell.angle_gamma   90.00
#
_symmetry.space_group_name_H-M   'P 1'
#
loop_
_entity.id
_entity.type
_entity.pdbx_description
1 polymer ?
#
loop_
_entity_poly.entity_id
_entity_poly.type
_entity_poly.pdbx_seq_one_letter_code
_entity_poly.pdbx_strand_id
1 'polypeptide(L)'
;MSLDLIITTTNSRVLVDDVPRITIDGQSQVQIEVPIEVIASGDTSLRLQLYTPKKDLIGLEQRIPLRLAVISPVTTWLTTGMAIILLLAAIVQSVRRVKSRRGK
;
A
#
# COMPACT_ATOMS: atom_id res chain seq x y z
N MET A 1 11.18 31.14 2.48
CA MET A 1 12.05 30.47 1.48
C MET A 1 11.19 29.49 0.70
N SER A 2 11.31 29.45 -0.63
CA SER A 2 10.59 28.47 -1.46
C SER A 2 11.47 27.27 -1.77
N LEU A 3 10.88 26.08 -1.74
CA LEU A 3 11.54 24.81 -2.03
C LEU A 3 10.64 23.95 -2.92
N ASP A 4 11.28 23.18 -3.80
CA ASP A 4 10.68 22.16 -4.63
C ASP A 4 11.09 20.79 -4.05
N LEU A 5 10.14 19.89 -3.82
CA LEU A 5 10.39 18.56 -3.28
C LEU A 5 10.33 17.54 -4.41
N ILE A 6 11.44 16.86 -4.68
CA ILE A 6 11.51 15.78 -5.66
C ILE A 6 11.50 14.45 -4.91
N ILE A 7 10.57 13.57 -5.30
CA ILE A 7 10.41 12.25 -4.71
C ILE A 7 10.60 11.21 -5.79
N THR A 8 11.57 10.31 -5.57
CA THR A 8 11.89 9.24 -6.51
C THR A 8 11.67 7.90 -5.83
N THR A 9 11.01 6.98 -6.52
CA THR A 9 10.79 5.62 -6.03
C THR A 9 11.95 4.71 -6.44
N THR A 10 12.24 3.70 -5.61
CA THR A 10 13.32 2.75 -5.92
C THR A 10 12.84 1.63 -6.85
N ASN A 11 11.52 1.48 -7.03
CA ASN A 11 10.90 0.55 -7.97
C ASN A 11 9.51 1.05 -8.43
N SER A 12 8.91 0.33 -9.37
CA SER A 12 7.58 0.61 -9.92
C SER A 12 6.41 0.15 -9.05
N ARG A 13 6.61 -0.32 -7.80
CA ARG A 13 5.50 -0.80 -6.94
C ARG A 13 4.74 0.32 -6.26
N VAL A 14 5.32 1.52 -6.24
CA VAL A 14 4.71 2.74 -5.71
C VAL A 14 4.77 3.81 -6.78
N LEU A 15 3.66 4.49 -6.96
CA LEU A 15 3.57 5.72 -7.73
C LEU A 15 3.47 6.88 -6.72
N VAL A 16 4.13 7.98 -7.03
CA VAL A 16 4.11 9.19 -6.22
C VAL A 16 3.71 10.33 -7.12
N ASP A 17 2.65 11.04 -6.73
CA ASP A 17 2.21 12.23 -7.45
C ASP A 17 3.07 13.44 -7.11
N ASP A 18 3.03 14.43 -7.98
CA ASP A 18 3.83 15.64 -7.83
C ASP A 18 3.36 16.46 -6.62
N VAL A 19 4.32 16.91 -5.81
CA VAL A 19 4.03 17.71 -4.62
C VAL A 19 4.17 19.19 -4.98
N PRO A 20 3.17 20.04 -4.68
CA PRO A 20 3.25 21.47 -4.94
C PRO A 20 4.45 22.13 -4.26
N ARG A 21 4.93 23.23 -4.85
CA ARG A 21 6.02 24.04 -4.27
C ARG A 21 5.70 24.45 -2.83
N ILE A 22 6.66 24.22 -1.94
CA ILE A 22 6.53 24.52 -0.52
C ILE A 22 7.18 25.87 -0.22
N THR A 23 6.52 26.69 0.60
CA THR A 23 7.13 27.90 1.17
C THR A 23 7.25 27.74 2.68
N ILE A 24 8.47 27.89 3.19
CA ILE A 24 8.81 27.76 4.61
C ILE A 24 9.30 29.11 5.11
N ASP A 25 8.65 29.65 6.13
CA ASP A 25 9.10 30.87 6.79
C ASP A 25 10.33 30.63 7.69
N GLY A 26 11.05 31.69 8.04
CA GLY A 26 12.21 31.57 8.93
C GLY A 26 11.82 30.91 10.25
N GLN A 27 12.68 30.02 10.75
CA GLN A 27 12.47 29.30 12.02
C GLN A 27 11.16 28.48 12.07
N SER A 28 10.58 28.11 10.92
CA SER A 28 9.33 27.37 10.83
C SER A 28 9.55 25.92 10.40
N GLN A 29 8.68 25.03 10.86
CA GLN A 29 8.62 23.62 10.43
C GLN A 29 7.30 23.38 9.69
N VAL A 30 7.37 22.72 8.55
CA VAL A 30 6.19 22.36 7.73
C VAL A 30 6.14 20.85 7.56
N GLN A 31 4.96 20.27 7.81
CA GLN A 31 4.68 18.87 7.49
C GLN A 31 4.08 18.80 6.09
N ILE A 32 4.61 17.88 5.28
CA ILE A 32 4.20 17.70 3.89
C ILE A 32 3.57 16.32 3.77
N GLU A 33 2.35 16.27 3.25
CA GLU A 33 1.70 15.03 2.89
C GLU A 33 2.20 14.59 1.51
N VAL A 34 2.68 13.36 1.42
CA VAL A 34 3.15 12.77 0.18
C VAL A 34 2.06 11.83 -0.34
N PRO A 35 1.37 12.18 -1.44
CA PRO A 35 0.39 11.30 -2.05
C PRO A 35 1.10 10.09 -2.66
N ILE A 36 0.83 8.90 -2.10
CA ILE A 36 1.39 7.63 -2.57
C ILE A 36 0.28 6.69 -3.02
N GLU A 37 0.45 6.09 -4.20
CA GLU A 37 -0.38 4.99 -4.67
C GLU A 37 0.43 3.70 -4.69
N VAL A 38 -0.13 2.64 -4.09
CA VAL A 38 0.53 1.36 -3.92
C VAL A 38 -0.11 0.35 -4.86
N ILE A 39 0.66 -0.12 -5.86
CA ILE A 39 0.14 -1.05 -6.87
C ILE A 39 0.54 -2.51 -6.61
N ALA A 40 1.54 -2.75 -5.76
CA ALA A 40 1.99 -4.10 -5.43
C ALA A 40 2.61 -4.20 -4.03
N SER A 41 2.46 -5.37 -3.40
CA SER A 41 3.08 -5.69 -2.11
C SER A 41 4.60 -5.81 -2.19
N GLY A 42 5.27 -5.63 -1.06
CA GLY A 42 6.72 -5.84 -0.91
C GLY A 42 7.43 -4.65 -0.27
N ASP A 43 8.75 -4.77 -0.18
CA ASP A 43 9.60 -3.72 0.35
C ASP A 43 10.01 -2.75 -0.76
N THR A 44 9.95 -1.45 -0.46
CA THR A 44 10.46 -0.39 -1.34
C THR A 44 11.02 0.76 -0.50
N SER A 45 11.62 1.75 -1.15
CA SER A 45 12.04 2.99 -0.49
C SER A 45 11.71 4.20 -1.33
N LEU A 46 11.28 5.26 -0.66
CA LEU A 46 11.16 6.60 -1.23
C LEU A 46 12.44 7.37 -0.97
N ARG A 47 12.88 8.10 -1.99
CA ARG A 47 14.04 8.99 -1.94
C ARG A 47 13.55 10.41 -2.05
N LEU A 48 13.84 11.23 -1.03
CA LEU A 48 13.38 12.61 -0.95
C LEU A 48 14.57 13.55 -1.09
N GLN A 49 14.43 14.52 -1.98
CA GLN A 49 15.44 15.55 -2.24
C GLN A 49 14.76 16.91 -2.29
N LEU A 50 15.29 17.86 -1.53
CA LEU A 50 14.78 19.23 -1.49
C LEU A 50 15.65 20.09 -2.40
N TYR A 51 15.02 20.85 -3.29
CA TYR A 51 15.70 21.77 -4.19
C TYR A 51 15.19 23.19 -3.98
N THR A 52 16.04 24.18 -4.23
CA THR A 52 15.56 25.54 -4.44
C THR A 52 14.93 25.67 -5.83
N PRO A 53 14.11 26.70 -6.10
CA PRO A 53 13.63 26.99 -7.46
C PRO A 53 14.76 27.21 -8.48
N LYS A 54 16.00 27.44 -8.03
CA LYS A 54 17.20 27.54 -8.86
C LYS A 54 17.87 26.19 -9.14
N LYS A 55 17.27 25.09 -8.68
CA LYS A 55 17.77 23.70 -8.76
C LYS A 55 19.01 23.41 -7.90
N ASP A 56 19.25 24.21 -6.86
CA ASP A 56 20.28 23.90 -5.87
C ASP A 56 19.74 22.91 -4.84
N LEU A 57 20.47 21.82 -4.58
CA LEU A 57 20.08 20.84 -3.57
C LEU A 57 20.24 21.42 -2.16
N ILE A 58 19.21 21.28 -1.33
CA ILE A 58 19.18 21.69 0.07
C ILE A 58 19.26 20.46 0.96
N GLY A 59 20.34 20.36 1.74
CA GLY A 59 20.55 19.28 2.70
C GLY A 59 20.99 17.97 2.06
N LEU A 60 20.72 16.86 2.77
CA LEU A 60 21.04 15.50 2.32
C LEU A 60 19.80 14.80 1.78
N GLU A 61 20.01 13.91 0.81
CA GLU A 61 18.99 12.97 0.35
C GLU A 61 18.52 12.09 1.52
N GLN A 62 17.21 11.99 1.71
CA GLN A 62 16.62 11.13 2.73
C GLN A 62 15.96 9.90 2.09
N ARG A 63 16.07 8.76 2.77
CA ARG A 63 15.43 7.51 2.35
C ARG A 63 14.42 7.03 3.38
N ILE A 64 13.18 6.88 2.95
CA ILE A 64 12.10 6.35 3.78
C ILE A 64 11.77 4.94 3.29
N PRO A 65 12.10 3.89 4.07
CA PRO A 65 11.70 2.53 3.74
C PRO A 65 10.19 2.35 3.93
N LEU A 66 9.53 1.73 2.94
CA LEU A 66 8.12 1.40 2.97
C LEU A 66 7.94 -0.11 2.88
N ARG A 67 7.06 -0.65 3.74
CA ARG A 67 6.60 -2.04 3.67
C ARG A 67 5.15 -2.05 3.23
N LEU A 68 4.89 -2.68 2.09
CA LEU A 68 3.60 -2.60 1.42
C LEU A 68 2.91 -3.96 1.46
N ALA A 69 1.66 -3.98 1.94
CA ALA A 69 0.83 -5.18 1.95
C ALA A 69 -0.46 -4.90 1.17
N VAL A 70 -0.42 -5.18 -0.13
CA VAL A 70 -1.61 -5.23 -0.98
C VAL A 70 -2.15 -6.65 -0.96
N ILE A 71 -3.24 -6.88 -0.24
CA ILE A 71 -4.03 -8.10 -0.43
C ILE A 71 -4.85 -7.87 -1.70
N SER A 72 -4.66 -8.72 -2.71
CA SER A 72 -5.45 -8.62 -3.93
C SER A 72 -6.94 -8.78 -3.57
N PRO A 73 -7.82 -7.84 -4.00
CA PRO A 73 -9.26 -7.99 -3.81
C PRO A 73 -9.76 -9.32 -4.37
N VAL A 74 -9.18 -9.78 -5.49
CA VAL A 74 -9.55 -11.03 -6.16
C VAL A 74 -9.29 -12.25 -5.27
N THR A 75 -8.13 -12.32 -4.61
CA THR A 75 -7.83 -13.47 -3.73
C THR A 75 -8.75 -13.51 -2.52
N THR A 76 -9.12 -12.35 -1.98
CA THR A 76 -10.07 -12.25 -0.85
C THR A 76 -11.44 -12.80 -1.24
N TRP A 77 -11.96 -12.41 -2.41
CA TRP A 77 -13.24 -12.90 -2.92
C TRP A 77 -13.20 -14.41 -3.21
N LEU A 78 -12.10 -14.90 -3.78
CA LEU A 78 -11.92 -16.33 -4.04
C LEU A 78 -11.92 -17.14 -2.73
N THR A 79 -11.14 -16.73 -1.73
CA THR A 79 -11.08 -17.42 -0.43
C THR A 79 -12.43 -17.43 0.27
N THR A 80 -13.14 -16.30 0.26
CA THR A 80 -14.47 -16.20 0.86
C THR A 80 -15.48 -17.10 0.13
N GLY A 81 -15.46 -17.12 -1.20
CA GLY A 81 -16.31 -18.00 -2.00
C GLY A 81 -16.04 -19.48 -1.72
N MET A 82 -14.77 -19.89 -1.66
CA MET A 82 -14.39 -21.26 -1.31
C MET A 82 -14.87 -21.65 0.09
N ALA A 83 -14.74 -20.76 1.07
CA ALA A 83 -15.21 -21.02 2.43
C ALA A 83 -16.72 -21.29 2.46
N ILE A 84 -17.51 -20.51 1.71
CA ILE A 84 -18.96 -20.71 1.59
C ILE A 84 -19.27 -22.07 0.94
N ILE A 85 -18.59 -22.40 -0.16
CA ILE A 85 -18.78 -23.69 -0.86
C ILE A 85 -18.45 -24.86 0.08
N LEU A 86 -17.35 -24.78 0.82
CA LEU A 86 -16.94 -25.81 1.78
C LEU A 86 -17.94 -25.94 2.93
N LEU A 87 -18.47 -24.83 3.43
CA LEU A 87 -19.50 -24.83 4.47
C LEU A 87 -20.77 -25.55 3.98
N LEU A 88 -21.24 -25.23 2.78
CA LEU A 88 -22.40 -25.90 2.18
C LEU A 88 -22.15 -27.40 1.96
N ALA A 89 -20.98 -27.75 1.45
CA ALA A 89 -20.59 -29.15 1.27
C ALA A 89 -20.57 -29.90 2.60
N ALA A 90 -20.05 -29.29 3.67
CA ALA A 90 -20.02 -29.88 5.00
C ALA A 90 -21.44 -30.09 5.56
N ILE A 91 -22.37 -29.15 5.35
CA ILE A 91 -23.78 -29.29 5.75
C ILE A 91 -24.41 -30.49 5.03
N VAL A 92 -24.28 -30.57 3.69
CA VAL A 92 -24.83 -31.68 2.89
C VAL A 92 -24.24 -33.02 3.32
N GLN A 93 -22.92 -33.09 3.50
CA GLN A 93 -22.23 -34.29 3.98
C GLN A 93 -22.69 -34.69 5.38
N SER A 94 -22.88 -33.72 6.29
CA SER A 94 -23.38 -33.96 7.64
C SER A 94 -24.77 -34.60 7.62
N VAL A 95 -25.72 -34.02 6.88
CA VAL A 95 -27.09 -34.55 6.75
C VAL A 95 -27.07 -35.95 6.11
N ARG A 96 -26.31 -36.14 5.02
CA ARG A 96 -26.17 -37.45 4.37
C ARG A 96 -25.61 -38.51 5.32
N ARG A 97 -24.60 -38.15 6.13
CA ARG A 97 -23.96 -39.03 7.11
C ARG A 97 -24.96 -39.47 8.20
N VAL A 98 -25.75 -38.54 8.74
CA VAL A 98 -26.75 -38.85 9.78
C VAL A 98 -27.84 -39.78 9.24
N LYS A 99 -28.36 -39.52 8.03
CA LYS A 99 -29.38 -40.37 7.40
C LYS A 99 -28.87 -41.80 7.16
N SER A 100 -27.63 -41.95 6.68
CA SER A 100 -27.03 -43.27 6.46
C SER A 100 -26.84 -44.10 7.74
N ARG A 101 -26.75 -43.47 8.91
CA ARG A 101 -26.60 -44.17 10.19
C ARG A 101 -27.91 -44.67 10.80
N ARG A 102 -29.06 -44.12 10.39
CA ARG A 102 -30.40 -44.56 10.85
C ARG A 102 -30.99 -45.70 10.01
N GLY A 103 -30.40 -46.01 8.85
CA GLY A 103 -30.85 -47.07 7.95
C GLY A 103 -30.13 -48.42 8.11
N LYS A 104 -29.26 -48.55 9.13
CA LYS A 104 -28.67 -49.80 9.62
C LYS A 104 -29.18 -50.02 11.03
#